data_AF-W4FTZ9-F1
#
_entry.id   AF-W4FTZ9-F1
#
_cell.length_a   1.000
_cell.length_b   1.000
_cell.length_c   1.000
_cell.angle_alpha   90.00
_cell.angle_beta   90.00
_cell.angle_gamma   90.00
#
_symmetry.space_group_name_H-M   'P 1'
#
loop_
_entity.id
_entity.type
_entity.pdbx_description
1 polymer ?
#
loop_
_entity_poly.entity_id
_entity_poly.type
_entity_poly.pdbx_seq_one_letter_code
_entity_poly.pdbx_strand_id
1 'polypeptide(L)'
;MPRTDLPTRPRRVESCELCGRKDGEKKVWRKILWEEQPYDDCYVDSSFLEQLRTNENVREYDYWGMSKASAAITQQLSLVFIFFAIFVNSREHVWSWQLLAGIDIVVAVSGYFVMFYCAQSELDMWQGVKEGMLFSATLSILSPVLRTLTESYAVDTIWALSVALTGIHLITHDYTYINGTTYKYAGTISLNAAIFTSVLLASLLHSNEQVFSFVLFAIEVFAVSPIAQHNIKVQTPLRARYG
;
A
#
# COMPACT_ATOMS: atom_id res chain seq x y z
N MET A 1 38.72 33.58 38.04
CA MET A 1 37.44 33.09 38.61
C MET A 1 37.78 32.22 39.81
N PRO A 2 37.22 32.49 41.00
CA PRO A 2 37.50 31.69 42.18
C PRO A 2 36.79 30.33 42.03
N ARG A 3 37.51 29.24 42.34
CA ARG A 3 36.91 27.92 42.51
C ARG A 3 36.02 27.97 43.74
N THR A 4 34.71 27.82 43.54
CA THR A 4 33.80 27.51 44.63
C THR A 4 34.06 26.08 45.04
N ASP A 5 34.81 25.90 46.12
CA ASP A 5 34.99 24.59 46.75
C ASP A 5 33.61 24.10 47.22
N LEU A 6 33.11 23.05 46.59
CA LEU A 6 31.93 22.34 47.09
C LEU A 6 32.25 21.80 48.49
N PRO A 7 31.31 21.84 49.45
CA PRO A 7 31.51 21.26 50.76
C PRO A 7 31.74 19.75 50.60
N THR A 8 32.98 19.30 50.83
CA THR A 8 33.28 17.88 50.99
C THR A 8 32.54 17.38 52.22
N ARG A 9 31.55 16.49 52.02
CA ARG A 9 30.91 15.78 53.14
C ARG A 9 31.99 15.13 54.01
N PRO A 10 31.85 15.14 55.34
CA PRO A 10 32.81 14.49 56.22
C PRO A 10 32.94 13.01 55.82
N ARG A 11 34.18 12.53 55.66
CA ARG A 11 34.44 11.09 55.47
C ARG A 11 33.79 10.35 56.63
N ARG A 12 32.90 9.42 56.29
CA ARG A 12 32.31 8.49 57.26
C ARG A 12 33.46 7.77 57.95
N VAL A 13 33.57 7.93 59.27
CA VAL A 13 34.55 7.24 60.10
C VAL A 13 34.26 5.74 59.96
N GLU A 14 35.23 4.98 59.42
CA GLU A 14 35.04 3.57 59.02
C GLU A 14 34.96 2.58 60.21
N SER A 15 35.04 3.05 61.44
CA SER A 15 34.93 2.17 62.61
C SER A 15 34.44 2.92 63.84
N CYS A 16 33.32 2.46 64.41
CA CYS A 16 32.97 2.79 65.79
C CYS A 16 33.80 1.89 66.70
N GLU A 17 34.88 2.43 67.29
CA GLU A 17 35.80 1.70 68.19
C GLU A 17 35.11 1.13 69.44
N LEU A 18 33.86 1.53 69.72
CA LEU A 18 33.08 1.08 70.89
C LEU A 18 32.21 -0.17 70.65
N CYS A 19 31.88 -0.54 69.40
CA CYS A 19 30.85 -1.56 69.15
C CYS A 19 31.33 -2.90 68.56
N GLY A 20 32.63 -3.06 68.25
CA GLY A 20 33.21 -4.35 67.82
C GLY A 20 32.57 -5.00 66.58
N ARG A 21 31.72 -4.28 65.85
CA ARG A 21 31.04 -4.80 64.67
C ARG A 21 31.96 -4.63 63.47
N LYS A 22 32.40 -5.75 62.89
CA LYS A 22 33.08 -5.74 61.60
C LYS A 22 32.06 -5.32 60.54
N ASP A 23 32.02 -4.03 60.20
CA ASP A 23 31.30 -3.52 59.03
C ASP A 23 32.07 -3.95 57.78
N GLY A 24 31.99 -5.24 57.46
CA GLY A 24 32.88 -5.90 56.50
C GLY A 24 32.24 -6.33 55.19
N GLU A 25 30.92 -6.21 55.04
CA GLU A 25 30.26 -6.43 53.75
C GLU A 25 29.78 -5.10 53.19
N LYS A 26 30.53 -4.58 52.21
CA LYS A 26 30.06 -3.48 51.38
C LYS A 26 28.77 -3.94 50.72
N LYS A 27 27.65 -3.28 51.04
CA LYS A 27 26.35 -3.53 50.38
C LYS A 27 26.57 -3.42 48.88
N VAL A 28 26.20 -4.44 48.10
CA VAL A 28 26.25 -4.39 46.63
C VAL A 28 25.35 -3.25 46.15
N TRP A 29 25.85 -2.46 45.19
CA TRP A 29 25.07 -1.37 44.60
C TRP A 29 23.79 -1.91 43.96
N ARG A 30 22.68 -1.20 44.16
CA ARG A 30 21.38 -1.54 43.56
C ARG A 30 20.82 -0.32 42.83
N LYS A 31 20.18 -0.56 41.68
CA LYS A 31 19.52 0.50 40.89
C LYS A 31 18.19 0.94 41.53
N ILE A 32 18.28 1.57 42.69
CA ILE A 32 17.16 2.01 43.51
C ILE A 32 17.37 3.49 43.85
N LEU A 33 16.46 4.36 43.44
CA LEU A 33 16.62 5.82 43.55
C LEU A 33 16.40 6.35 44.98
N TRP A 34 15.60 5.66 45.79
CA TRP A 34 15.06 6.17 47.05
C TRP A 34 15.79 5.69 48.32
N GLU A 35 16.70 4.71 48.20
CA GLU A 35 17.49 4.21 49.33
C GLU A 35 18.87 4.85 49.29
N GLU A 36 19.32 5.43 50.41
CA GLU A 36 20.71 5.90 50.51
C GLU A 36 21.67 4.71 50.53
N GLN A 37 22.62 4.70 49.60
CA GLN A 37 23.61 3.63 49.43
C GLN A 37 25.04 4.17 49.65
N PRO A 38 26.02 3.32 50.02
CA PRO A 38 27.40 3.74 50.28
C PRO A 38 28.21 3.95 48.99
N TYR A 39 27.61 4.62 48.00
CA TYR A 39 28.19 4.89 46.68
C TYR A 39 27.95 6.35 46.32
N ASP A 40 28.85 6.96 45.55
CA ASP A 40 28.72 8.35 45.10
C ASP A 40 27.48 8.54 44.21
N ASP A 41 26.92 9.75 44.16
CA ASP A 41 25.73 10.06 43.35
C ASP A 41 25.91 9.79 41.85
N CYS A 42 27.15 9.82 41.36
CA CYS A 42 27.52 9.52 39.97
C CYS A 42 28.12 8.11 39.79
N TYR A 43 28.01 7.24 40.80
CA TYR A 43 28.52 5.89 40.72
C TYR A 43 27.72 5.06 39.71
N VAL A 44 28.44 4.46 38.76
CA VAL A 44 27.89 3.52 37.78
C VAL A 44 28.52 2.16 38.04
N ASP A 45 27.68 1.16 38.23
CA ASP A 45 28.14 -0.21 38.48
C ASP A 45 28.84 -0.82 37.26
N SER A 46 29.79 -1.73 37.47
CA SER A 46 30.48 -2.43 36.38
C SER A 46 29.55 -3.27 35.50
N SER A 47 28.43 -3.74 36.05
CA SER A 47 27.38 -4.48 35.30
C SER A 47 26.45 -3.57 34.48
N PHE A 48 26.61 -2.24 34.53
CA PHE A 48 25.73 -1.30 33.84
C PHE A 48 25.63 -1.58 32.34
N LEU A 49 26.77 -1.85 31.71
CA LEU A 49 26.83 -2.16 30.29
C LEU A 49 26.37 -3.58 29.95
N GLU A 50 26.30 -4.49 30.93
CA GLU A 50 25.74 -5.84 30.73
C GLU A 50 24.23 -5.79 30.46
N GLN A 51 23.57 -4.73 30.92
CA GLN A 51 22.15 -4.47 30.64
C GLN A 51 21.93 -3.69 29.33
N LEU A 52 23.00 -3.36 28.60
CA LEU A 52 22.90 -2.64 27.33
C LEU A 52 22.33 -3.56 26.25
N ARG A 53 21.03 -3.43 26.02
CA ARG A 53 20.35 -4.12 24.92
C ARG A 53 20.49 -3.33 23.63
N THR A 54 21.50 -3.64 22.82
CA THR A 54 21.66 -3.06 21.47
C THR A 54 20.88 -3.90 20.45
N ASN A 55 20.16 -3.26 19.54
CA ASN A 55 19.58 -3.90 18.35
C ASN A 55 18.49 -4.97 18.59
N GLU A 56 17.76 -4.93 19.71
CA GLU A 56 16.70 -5.92 20.00
C GLU A 56 15.58 -6.00 18.95
N ASN A 57 15.33 -4.90 18.24
CA ASN A 57 14.29 -4.80 17.22
C ASN A 57 14.85 -4.60 15.81
N VAL A 58 16.11 -4.99 15.56
CA VAL A 58 16.62 -4.96 14.18
C VAL A 58 15.87 -6.00 13.37
N ARG A 59 15.01 -5.52 12.48
CA ARG A 59 14.32 -6.32 11.49
C ARG A 59 15.24 -6.46 10.28
N GLU A 60 15.71 -7.66 10.01
CA GLU A 60 16.38 -7.95 8.74
C GLU A 60 15.34 -7.85 7.63
N TYR A 61 15.53 -6.88 6.73
CA TYR A 61 14.65 -6.69 5.59
C TYR A 61 15.08 -7.60 4.45
N ASP A 62 14.19 -8.49 4.02
CA ASP A 62 14.39 -9.26 2.80
C ASP A 62 14.25 -8.33 1.58
N TYR A 63 15.38 -8.06 0.92
CA TYR A 63 15.43 -7.24 -0.30
C TYR A 63 14.46 -7.74 -1.37
N TRP A 64 14.29 -9.06 -1.50
CA TRP A 64 13.46 -9.63 -2.56
C TRP A 64 11.97 -9.52 -2.26
N GLY A 65 11.57 -9.71 -1.00
CA GLY A 65 10.23 -9.41 -0.52
C GLY A 65 9.86 -7.93 -0.70
N MET A 66 10.79 -7.02 -0.39
CA MET A 66 10.58 -5.57 -0.57
C MET A 66 10.44 -5.18 -2.04
N SER A 67 11.31 -5.72 -2.90
CA SER A 67 11.25 -5.53 -4.36
C SER A 67 9.87 -5.93 -4.91
N LYS A 68 9.40 -7.14 -4.58
CA LYS A 68 8.08 -7.63 -5.01
C LYS A 68 6.92 -6.78 -4.48
N ALA A 69 7.01 -6.30 -3.24
CA ALA A 69 6.00 -5.43 -2.67
C ALA A 69 5.95 -4.05 -3.38
N SER A 70 7.12 -3.48 -3.69
CA SER A 70 7.23 -2.20 -4.42
C SER A 70 6.76 -2.31 -5.88
N ALA A 71 6.89 -3.49 -6.49
CA ALA A 71 6.42 -3.74 -7.85
C ALA A 71 4.90 -3.59 -7.97
N ALA A 72 4.12 -3.98 -6.96
CA ALA A 72 2.66 -3.80 -6.97
C ALA A 72 2.25 -2.32 -6.99
N ILE A 73 2.95 -1.48 -6.23
CA ILE A 73 2.73 -0.03 -6.21
C ILE A 73 3.09 0.57 -7.56
N THR A 74 4.25 0.20 -8.09
CA THR A 74 4.75 0.69 -9.38
C THR A 74 3.81 0.28 -10.53
N GLN A 75 3.29 -0.95 -10.49
CA GLN A 75 2.32 -1.45 -11.46
C GLN A 75 1.02 -0.64 -11.39
N GLN A 76 0.48 -0.37 -10.20
CA GLN A 76 -0.74 0.43 -10.06
C GLN A 76 -0.54 1.87 -10.56
N LEU A 77 0.60 2.49 -10.25
CA LEU A 77 0.93 3.81 -10.79
C LEU A 77 1.02 3.77 -12.32
N SER A 78 1.68 2.76 -12.88
CA SER A 78 1.82 2.63 -14.34
C SER A 78 0.47 2.46 -15.03
N LEU A 79 -0.46 1.70 -14.45
CA LEU A 79 -1.81 1.54 -14.97
C LEU A 79 -2.58 2.87 -14.97
N VAL A 80 -2.48 3.64 -13.89
CA VAL A 80 -3.07 4.99 -13.82
C VAL A 80 -2.48 5.91 -14.89
N PHE A 81 -1.16 5.92 -15.07
CA PHE A 81 -0.52 6.73 -16.12
C PHE A 81 -0.95 6.31 -17.53
N ILE A 82 -1.01 5.01 -17.81
CA ILE A 82 -1.50 4.48 -19.08
C ILE A 82 -2.96 4.88 -19.32
N PHE A 83 -3.80 4.79 -18.29
CA PHE A 83 -5.19 5.21 -18.34
C PHE A 83 -5.34 6.70 -18.70
N PHE A 84 -4.59 7.59 -18.04
CA PHE A 84 -4.59 9.02 -18.39
C PHE A 84 -4.00 9.28 -19.78
N ALA A 85 -2.97 8.55 -20.18
CA ALA A 85 -2.39 8.67 -21.52
C ALA A 85 -3.42 8.30 -22.60
N ILE A 86 -4.13 7.19 -22.43
CA ILE A 86 -5.20 6.77 -23.35
C ILE A 86 -6.32 7.81 -23.38
N PHE A 87 -6.72 8.34 -22.23
CA PHE A 87 -7.72 9.41 -22.18
C PHE A 87 -7.31 10.64 -23.00
N VAL A 88 -6.10 11.17 -22.79
CA VAL A 88 -5.60 12.34 -23.51
C VAL A 88 -5.53 12.06 -25.02
N ASN A 89 -5.00 10.89 -25.41
CA ASN A 89 -4.92 10.50 -26.82
C ASN A 89 -6.30 10.32 -27.49
N SER A 90 -7.29 9.83 -26.75
CA SER A 90 -8.67 9.68 -27.22
C SER A 90 -9.36 11.04 -27.38
N ARG A 91 -9.13 11.97 -26.44
CA ARG A 91 -9.68 13.33 -26.47
C ARG A 91 -9.14 14.17 -27.63
N GLU A 92 -7.85 14.07 -27.92
CA GLU A 92 -7.18 14.77 -29.03
C GLU A 92 -7.47 14.13 -30.41
N HIS A 93 -8.39 13.15 -30.48
CA HIS A 93 -8.75 12.42 -31.71
C HIS A 93 -7.59 11.74 -32.45
N VAL A 94 -6.46 11.53 -31.77
CA VAL A 94 -5.31 10.79 -32.34
C VAL A 94 -5.66 9.31 -32.49
N TRP A 95 -6.47 8.78 -31.57
CA TRP A 95 -6.86 7.38 -31.55
C TRP A 95 -8.30 7.19 -32.04
N SER A 96 -8.50 6.22 -32.93
CA SER A 96 -9.84 5.78 -33.30
C SER A 96 -10.44 4.94 -32.17
N TRP A 97 -11.76 5.03 -32.00
CA TRP A 97 -12.50 4.21 -31.02
C TRP A 97 -12.33 2.71 -31.32
N GLN A 98 -12.15 2.33 -32.60
CA GLN A 98 -11.92 0.95 -33.03
C GLN A 98 -10.60 0.39 -32.51
N LEU A 99 -9.55 1.21 -32.46
CA LEU A 99 -8.25 0.79 -31.95
C LEU A 99 -8.33 0.55 -30.44
N LEU A 100 -9.04 1.42 -29.71
CA LEU A 100 -9.27 1.24 -28.29
C LEU A 100 -10.10 -0.02 -28.00
N ALA A 101 -11.21 -0.23 -28.72
CA ALA A 101 -12.00 -1.45 -28.62
C ALA A 101 -11.20 -2.72 -28.95
N GLY A 102 -10.28 -2.63 -29.92
CA GLY A 102 -9.37 -3.73 -30.23
C GLY A 102 -8.41 -4.03 -29.08
N ILE A 103 -7.92 -3.00 -28.39
CA ILE A 103 -7.09 -3.15 -27.19
C ILE A 103 -7.90 -3.81 -26.06
N ASP A 104 -9.15 -3.40 -25.82
CA ASP A 104 -10.01 -4.02 -24.80
C ASP A 104 -10.17 -5.52 -25.06
N ILE A 105 -10.46 -5.92 -26.30
CA ILE A 105 -10.55 -7.34 -26.66
C ILE A 105 -9.23 -8.07 -26.38
N VAL A 106 -8.09 -7.48 -26.74
CA VAL A 106 -6.77 -8.08 -26.49
C VAL A 106 -6.48 -8.19 -24.98
N VAL A 107 -6.80 -7.16 -24.20
CA VAL A 107 -6.62 -7.16 -22.75
C VAL A 107 -7.53 -8.20 -22.09
N ALA A 108 -8.81 -8.27 -22.45
CA ALA A 108 -9.74 -9.28 -21.95
C ALA A 108 -9.29 -10.71 -22.28
N VAL A 109 -8.90 -10.97 -23.54
CA VAL A 109 -8.44 -12.29 -23.99
C VAL A 109 -7.12 -12.65 -23.31
N SER A 110 -6.16 -11.73 -23.23
CA SER A 110 -4.89 -11.97 -22.54
C SER A 110 -5.10 -12.22 -21.05
N GLY A 111 -6.00 -11.47 -20.39
CA GLY A 111 -6.38 -11.68 -19.00
C GLY A 111 -7.01 -13.05 -18.76
N TYR A 112 -7.89 -13.50 -19.66
CA TYR A 112 -8.45 -14.85 -19.63
C TYR A 112 -7.36 -15.92 -19.74
N PHE A 113 -6.46 -15.81 -20.71
CA PHE A 113 -5.34 -16.75 -20.86
C PHE A 113 -4.43 -16.77 -19.64
N VAL A 114 -4.10 -15.62 -19.07
CA VAL A 114 -3.28 -15.53 -17.85
C VAL A 114 -3.98 -16.23 -16.68
N MET A 115 -5.28 -16.01 -16.49
CA MET A 115 -6.05 -16.69 -15.44
C MET A 115 -6.15 -18.20 -15.66
N PHE A 116 -6.31 -18.64 -16.91
CA PHE A 116 -6.36 -20.06 -17.25
C PHE A 116 -5.02 -20.76 -16.98
N TYR A 117 -3.89 -20.17 -17.41
CA TYR A 117 -2.57 -20.81 -17.29
C TYR A 117 -1.90 -20.62 -15.93
N CYS A 118 -1.94 -19.40 -15.37
CA CYS A 118 -1.26 -19.10 -14.10
C CYS A 118 -2.12 -19.42 -12.89
N ALA A 119 -3.43 -19.15 -12.98
CA ALA A 119 -4.35 -19.32 -11.87
C ALA A 119 -5.17 -20.63 -11.95
N GLN A 120 -4.90 -21.51 -12.92
CA GLN A 120 -5.56 -22.82 -13.14
C GLN A 120 -7.05 -22.83 -12.82
N SER A 121 -7.71 -21.72 -13.12
CA SER A 121 -9.08 -21.48 -12.69
C SER A 121 -9.97 -22.13 -13.74
N GLU A 122 -10.87 -23.01 -13.31
CA GLU A 122 -11.94 -23.54 -14.17
C GLU A 122 -12.96 -22.43 -14.42
N LEU A 123 -12.56 -21.41 -15.18
CA LEU A 123 -13.46 -20.36 -15.63
C LEU A 123 -14.34 -20.93 -16.74
N ASP A 124 -15.65 -21.00 -16.49
CA ASP A 124 -16.61 -21.29 -17.54
C ASP A 124 -16.60 -20.15 -18.56
N MET A 125 -15.98 -20.41 -19.71
CA MET A 125 -15.85 -19.46 -20.81
C MET A 125 -17.21 -18.96 -21.27
N TRP A 126 -18.23 -19.83 -21.29
CA TRP A 126 -19.56 -19.45 -21.76
C TRP A 126 -20.24 -18.48 -20.80
N GLN A 127 -20.07 -18.71 -19.49
CA GLN A 127 -20.55 -17.79 -18.47
C GLN A 127 -19.83 -16.43 -18.57
N GLY A 128 -18.50 -16.44 -18.71
CA GLY A 128 -17.72 -15.21 -18.86
C GLY A 128 -18.10 -14.40 -20.09
N VAL A 129 -18.30 -15.04 -21.23
CA VAL A 129 -18.76 -14.39 -22.46
C VAL A 129 -20.18 -13.83 -22.29
N LYS A 130 -21.09 -14.57 -21.66
CA LYS A 130 -22.46 -14.12 -21.39
C LYS A 130 -22.48 -12.88 -20.49
N GLU A 131 -21.73 -12.91 -19.39
CA GLU A 131 -21.65 -11.78 -18.45
C GLU A 131 -20.98 -10.57 -19.09
N GLY A 132 -19.89 -10.78 -19.84
CA GLY A 132 -19.21 -9.73 -20.59
C GLY A 132 -20.10 -9.10 -21.67
N MET A 133 -20.90 -9.90 -22.37
CA MET A 133 -21.86 -9.40 -23.36
C MET A 133 -22.98 -8.57 -22.71
N LEU A 134 -23.55 -9.05 -21.59
CA LEU A 134 -24.57 -8.32 -20.85
C LEU A 134 -24.02 -6.98 -20.34
N PHE A 135 -22.80 -6.98 -19.82
CA PHE A 135 -22.14 -5.80 -19.31
C PHE A 135 -21.79 -4.79 -20.42
N SER A 136 -21.31 -5.28 -21.56
CA SER A 136 -21.04 -4.44 -22.73
C SER A 136 -22.33 -3.81 -23.27
N ALA A 137 -23.43 -4.57 -23.30
CA ALA A 137 -24.73 -4.07 -23.73
C ALA A 137 -25.27 -2.97 -22.78
N THR A 138 -25.16 -3.16 -21.47
CA THR A 138 -25.60 -2.14 -20.50
C THR A 138 -24.76 -0.88 -20.59
N LEU A 139 -23.43 -1.00 -20.72
CA LEU A 139 -22.53 0.14 -20.91
C LEU A 139 -22.82 0.88 -22.23
N SER A 140 -23.11 0.16 -23.32
CA SER A 140 -23.45 0.76 -24.61
C SER A 140 -24.71 1.62 -24.51
N ILE A 141 -25.74 1.13 -23.80
CA ILE A 141 -26.99 1.87 -23.56
C ILE A 141 -26.74 3.09 -22.66
N LEU A 142 -25.86 2.96 -21.66
CA LEU A 142 -25.57 4.02 -20.70
C LEU A 142 -24.59 5.07 -21.26
N SER A 143 -23.80 4.73 -22.28
CA SER A 143 -22.79 5.61 -22.89
C SER A 143 -23.27 7.03 -23.22
N PRO A 144 -24.41 7.26 -23.92
CA PRO A 144 -24.89 8.62 -24.16
C PRO A 144 -25.19 9.39 -22.87
N VAL A 145 -25.66 8.72 -21.81
CA VAL A 145 -25.93 9.33 -20.50
C VAL A 145 -24.62 9.74 -19.83
N LEU A 146 -23.62 8.85 -19.85
CA LEU A 146 -22.28 9.14 -19.30
C LEU A 146 -21.64 10.32 -20.02
N ARG A 147 -21.79 10.39 -21.36
CA ARG A 147 -21.29 11.49 -22.17
C ARG A 147 -21.84 12.84 -21.74
N THR A 148 -23.15 12.94 -21.52
CA THR A 148 -23.82 14.20 -21.18
C THR A 148 -23.75 14.57 -19.70
N LEU A 149 -23.22 13.68 -18.85
CA LEU A 149 -23.33 13.81 -17.39
C LEU A 149 -22.69 15.09 -16.83
N THR A 150 -21.59 15.54 -17.42
CA THR A 150 -20.85 16.71 -16.94
C THR A 150 -20.88 17.89 -17.92
N GLU A 151 -21.79 17.92 -18.88
CA GLU A 151 -21.86 18.99 -19.89
C GLU A 151 -22.10 20.38 -19.28
N SER A 152 -22.78 20.43 -18.12
CA SER A 152 -23.05 21.66 -17.37
C SER A 152 -21.89 22.11 -16.46
N TYR A 153 -20.84 21.30 -16.30
CA TYR A 153 -19.72 21.59 -15.40
C TYR A 153 -18.49 22.09 -16.17
N ALA A 154 -17.70 22.95 -15.52
CA ALA A 154 -16.48 23.48 -16.11
C ALA A 154 -15.39 22.40 -16.22
N VAL A 155 -14.69 22.34 -17.35
CA VAL A 155 -13.65 21.34 -17.64
C VAL A 155 -12.53 21.35 -16.58
N ASP A 156 -12.13 22.52 -16.09
CA ASP A 156 -11.09 22.64 -15.06
C ASP A 156 -11.49 21.96 -13.75
N THR A 157 -12.78 22.05 -13.38
CA THR A 157 -13.32 21.38 -12.20
C THR A 157 -13.31 19.86 -12.36
N ILE A 158 -13.58 19.37 -13.56
CA ILE A 158 -13.56 17.94 -13.89
C ILE A 158 -12.13 17.41 -13.74
N TRP A 159 -11.12 18.10 -14.29
CA TRP A 159 -9.72 17.74 -14.10
C TRP A 159 -9.30 17.73 -12.63
N ALA A 160 -9.67 18.76 -11.86
CA ALA A 160 -9.36 18.83 -10.44
C ALA A 160 -9.99 17.65 -9.66
N LEU A 161 -11.26 17.34 -9.94
CA LEU A 161 -11.96 16.20 -9.33
C LEU A 161 -11.34 14.86 -9.72
N SER A 162 -10.99 14.68 -11.00
CA SER A 162 -10.36 13.45 -11.48
C SER A 162 -8.99 13.22 -10.84
N VAL A 163 -8.17 14.26 -10.69
CA VAL A 163 -6.87 14.15 -10.00
C VAL A 163 -7.07 13.83 -8.51
N ALA A 164 -8.01 14.50 -7.84
CA ALA A 164 -8.30 14.25 -6.42
C ALA A 164 -8.82 12.81 -6.19
N LEU A 165 -9.76 12.35 -7.01
CA LEU A 165 -10.32 11.00 -6.93
C LEU A 165 -9.29 9.94 -7.32
N THR A 166 -8.40 10.20 -8.28
CA THR A 166 -7.26 9.32 -8.58
C THR A 166 -6.32 9.24 -7.38
N GLY A 167 -6.06 10.36 -6.70
CA GLY A 167 -5.28 10.38 -5.47
C GLY A 167 -5.91 9.52 -4.37
N ILE A 168 -7.23 9.65 -4.16
CA ILE A 168 -7.99 8.79 -3.23
C ILE A 168 -7.89 7.32 -3.66
N HIS A 169 -8.05 7.03 -4.95
CA HIS A 169 -7.95 5.69 -5.50
C HIS A 169 -6.61 5.05 -5.16
N LEU A 170 -5.50 5.76 -5.42
CA LEU A 170 -4.14 5.30 -5.15
C LEU A 170 -3.88 5.11 -3.64
N ILE A 171 -4.28 6.06 -2.80
CA ILE A 171 -4.05 5.99 -1.34
C ILE A 171 -4.85 4.87 -0.71
N THR A 172 -6.10 4.68 -1.13
CA THR A 172 -7.02 3.68 -0.56
C THR A 172 -6.94 2.33 -1.27
N HIS A 173 -6.03 2.18 -2.25
CA HIS A 173 -5.87 0.93 -2.98
C HIS A 173 -5.35 -0.17 -2.04
N ASP A 174 -5.99 -1.33 -2.08
CA ASP A 174 -5.61 -2.45 -1.22
C ASP A 174 -4.40 -3.21 -1.80
N TYR A 175 -3.21 -2.63 -1.61
CA TYR A 175 -1.94 -3.24 -2.01
C TYR A 175 -1.64 -4.55 -1.28
N THR A 176 -2.25 -4.76 -0.10
CA THR A 176 -2.10 -6.01 0.66
C THR A 176 -2.86 -7.15 -0.01
N TYR A 177 -4.07 -6.86 -0.52
CA TYR A 177 -4.83 -7.79 -1.33
C TYR A 177 -4.07 -8.16 -2.60
N ILE A 178 -3.57 -7.19 -3.36
CA ILE A 178 -2.78 -7.47 -4.57
C ILE A 178 -1.53 -8.29 -4.27
N ASN A 179 -0.87 -8.09 -3.14
CA ASN A 179 0.30 -8.90 -2.76
C ASN A 179 -0.05 -10.30 -2.24
N GLY A 180 -1.33 -10.68 -2.22
CA GLY A 180 -1.79 -12.00 -1.80
C GLY A 180 -1.67 -12.23 -0.29
N THR A 181 -1.51 -11.18 0.51
CA THR A 181 -1.35 -11.32 1.98
C THR A 181 -2.69 -11.41 2.70
N THR A 182 -3.78 -10.95 2.07
CA THR A 182 -5.15 -11.07 2.58
C THR A 182 -6.07 -11.64 1.50
N TYR A 183 -7.00 -12.51 1.90
CA TYR A 183 -8.06 -13.05 1.02
C TYR A 183 -9.31 -12.16 0.98
N LYS A 184 -9.45 -11.24 1.93
CA LYS A 184 -10.60 -10.31 1.97
C LYS A 184 -10.23 -9.04 1.22
N TYR A 185 -11.01 -8.73 0.19
CA TYR A 185 -10.91 -7.48 -0.55
C TYR A 185 -11.53 -6.34 0.25
N ALA A 186 -10.74 -5.32 0.60
CA ALA A 186 -11.21 -4.12 1.30
C ALA A 186 -11.10 -2.84 0.42
N GLY A 187 -11.00 -2.98 -0.90
CA GLY A 187 -10.73 -1.89 -1.84
C GLY A 187 -11.95 -1.14 -2.39
N THR A 188 -13.12 -1.18 -1.75
CA THR A 188 -14.36 -0.58 -2.28
C THR A 188 -14.25 0.94 -2.51
N ILE A 189 -13.62 1.66 -1.57
CA ILE A 189 -13.42 3.11 -1.70
C ILE A 189 -12.54 3.41 -2.91
N SER A 190 -11.46 2.65 -3.08
CA SER A 190 -10.53 2.78 -4.19
C SER A 190 -11.22 2.51 -5.53
N LEU A 191 -11.98 1.42 -5.64
CA LEU A 191 -12.68 1.07 -6.87
C LEU A 191 -13.72 2.15 -7.21
N ASN A 192 -14.54 2.58 -6.26
CA ASN A 192 -15.52 3.63 -6.50
C ASN A 192 -14.85 4.93 -6.97
N ALA A 193 -13.75 5.34 -6.34
CA ALA A 193 -13.01 6.54 -6.75
C ALA A 193 -12.45 6.43 -8.18
N ALA A 194 -11.92 5.26 -8.56
CA ALA A 194 -11.48 5.01 -9.94
C ALA A 194 -12.64 5.02 -10.95
N ILE A 195 -13.77 4.40 -10.63
CA ILE A 195 -14.95 4.40 -11.51
C ILE A 195 -15.50 5.82 -11.68
N PHE A 196 -15.60 6.60 -10.61
CA PHE A 196 -16.01 8.01 -10.71
C PHE A 196 -15.02 8.84 -11.55
N THR A 197 -13.72 8.66 -11.34
CA THR A 197 -12.69 9.30 -12.18
C THR A 197 -12.89 8.95 -13.66
N SER A 198 -13.15 7.67 -13.94
CA SER A 198 -13.34 7.16 -15.29
C SER A 198 -14.58 7.75 -15.95
N VAL A 199 -15.70 7.84 -15.22
CA VAL A 199 -16.93 8.46 -15.71
C VAL A 199 -16.75 9.96 -15.96
N LEU A 200 -16.09 10.68 -15.04
CA LEU A 200 -15.82 12.12 -15.18
C LEU A 200 -14.91 12.44 -16.37
N LEU A 201 -13.94 11.58 -16.67
CA LEU A 201 -13.10 11.75 -17.86
C LEU A 201 -13.84 11.31 -19.12
N ALA A 202 -14.58 10.19 -19.06
CA ALA A 202 -15.34 9.70 -20.20
C ALA A 202 -16.35 10.74 -20.72
N SER A 203 -17.00 11.49 -19.82
CA SER A 203 -17.95 12.54 -20.19
C SER A 203 -17.32 13.70 -20.99
N LEU A 204 -15.99 13.82 -21.02
CA LEU A 204 -15.28 14.79 -21.85
C LEU A 204 -15.04 14.31 -23.30
N LEU A 205 -15.40 13.08 -23.65
CA LEU A 205 -15.22 12.52 -25.00
C LEU A 205 -16.41 12.88 -25.91
N HIS A 206 -16.11 13.06 -27.20
CA HIS A 206 -17.08 13.59 -28.18
C HIS A 206 -17.97 12.52 -28.83
N SER A 207 -17.63 11.23 -28.75
CA SER A 207 -18.40 10.15 -29.38
C SER A 207 -18.85 9.12 -28.35
N ASN A 208 -20.09 8.64 -28.48
CA ASN A 208 -20.63 7.60 -27.61
C ASN A 208 -19.81 6.30 -27.72
N GLU A 209 -19.25 6.00 -28.90
CA GLU A 209 -18.40 4.82 -29.07
C GLU A 209 -17.07 4.96 -28.34
N GLN A 210 -16.49 6.17 -28.33
CA GLN A 210 -15.27 6.44 -27.57
C GLN A 210 -15.52 6.33 -26.06
N VAL A 211 -16.66 6.85 -25.58
CA VAL A 211 -17.09 6.74 -24.17
C VAL A 211 -17.24 5.28 -23.78
N PHE A 212 -17.91 4.48 -24.62
CA PHE A 212 -18.11 3.06 -24.39
C PHE A 212 -16.76 2.33 -24.24
N SER A 213 -15.88 2.41 -25.23
CA SER A 213 -14.58 1.72 -25.19
C SER A 213 -13.70 2.23 -24.05
N PHE A 214 -13.68 3.54 -23.79
CA PHE A 214 -12.87 4.09 -22.70
C PHE A 214 -13.33 3.65 -21.31
N VAL A 215 -14.64 3.58 -21.08
CA VAL A 215 -15.20 3.10 -19.81
C VAL A 215 -14.97 1.60 -19.67
N LEU A 216 -15.14 0.82 -20.76
CA LEU A 216 -14.84 -0.60 -20.77
C LEU A 216 -13.37 -0.88 -20.39
N PHE A 217 -12.43 -0.19 -21.05
CA PHE A 217 -11.01 -0.20 -20.72
C PHE A 217 -10.75 0.10 -19.24
N ALA A 218 -11.40 1.15 -18.71
CA ALA A 218 -11.23 1.55 -17.32
C ALA A 218 -11.66 0.45 -16.33
N ILE A 219 -12.74 -0.26 -16.63
CA ILE A 219 -13.22 -1.37 -15.80
C ILE A 219 -12.26 -2.56 -15.87
N GLU A 220 -11.70 -2.87 -17.04
CA GLU A 220 -10.67 -3.90 -17.17
C GLU A 220 -9.42 -3.56 -16.32
N VAL A 221 -8.98 -2.30 -16.36
CA VAL A 221 -7.80 -1.83 -15.65
C VAL A 221 -8.01 -1.70 -14.13
N PHE A 222 -9.16 -1.20 -13.68
CA PHE A 222 -9.38 -0.89 -12.25
C PHE A 222 -10.17 -1.95 -11.49
N ALA A 223 -11.03 -2.72 -12.14
CA ALA A 223 -11.82 -3.77 -11.49
C ALA A 223 -11.25 -5.17 -11.76
N VAL A 224 -10.96 -5.51 -13.02
CA VAL A 224 -10.56 -6.88 -13.39
C VAL A 224 -9.08 -7.15 -13.07
N SER A 225 -8.20 -6.20 -13.39
CA SER A 225 -6.74 -6.35 -13.19
C SER A 225 -6.33 -6.64 -11.73
N PRO A 226 -6.84 -5.96 -10.68
CA PRO A 226 -6.51 -6.30 -9.29
C PRO A 226 -6.90 -7.73 -8.89
N ILE A 227 -8.06 -8.21 -9.39
CA ILE A 227 -8.54 -9.57 -9.15
C ILE A 227 -7.61 -10.58 -9.82
N ALA A 228 -7.21 -10.33 -11.07
CA ALA A 228 -6.28 -11.20 -11.78
C ALA A 228 -4.91 -11.26 -11.07
N GLN A 229 -4.36 -10.11 -10.69
CA GLN A 229 -3.07 -10.02 -9.98
C GLN A 229 -3.10 -10.77 -8.65
N HIS A 230 -4.18 -10.65 -7.87
CA HIS A 230 -4.37 -11.36 -6.61
C HIS A 230 -4.36 -12.88 -6.82
N ASN A 231 -5.18 -13.39 -7.75
CA ASN A 231 -5.28 -14.83 -8.00
C ASN A 231 -3.95 -15.43 -8.45
N ILE A 232 -3.22 -14.75 -9.34
CA ILE A 232 -1.88 -15.19 -9.78
C ILE A 232 -0.93 -15.28 -8.58
N LYS A 233 -0.86 -14.23 -7.75
CA LYS A 233 0.07 -14.16 -6.62
C LYS A 233 -0.28 -15.10 -5.48
N VAL A 234 -1.55 -15.42 -5.25
CA VAL A 234 -1.97 -16.40 -4.24
C VAL A 234 -1.59 -17.82 -4.65
N GLN A 235 -1.69 -18.16 -5.94
CA GLN A 235 -1.45 -19.53 -6.39
C GLN A 235 0.04 -19.84 -6.68
N THR A 236 0.81 -18.83 -7.07
CA THR A 236 2.27 -18.97 -7.31
C THR A 236 3.05 -19.59 -6.14
N PRO A 237 2.88 -19.18 -4.86
CA PRO A 237 3.59 -19.78 -3.73
C PRO A 237 3.10 -21.19 -3.37
N LEU A 238 1.86 -21.57 -3.70
CA LEU A 238 1.38 -22.95 -3.49
C LEU A 238 2.10 -23.93 -4.42
N ARG A 239 2.38 -23.49 -5.66
CA ARG A 239 3.07 -24.30 -6.68
C ARG A 239 4.54 -24.58 -6.33
N ALA A 240 5.23 -23.64 -5.68
CA ALA A 240 6.62 -23.80 -5.25
C ALA A 240 6.81 -24.69 -4.01
N ARG A 241 5.73 -25.04 -3.30
CA ARG A 241 5.79 -25.83 -2.06
C ARG A 241 5.34 -27.29 -2.24
N TYR A 242 4.69 -27.62 -3.37
CA TYR A 242 4.09 -28.94 -3.63
C TYR A 242 4.39 -29.50 -5.04
N GLY A 243 5.23 -28.84 -5.84
CA GLY A 243 5.77 -29.36 -7.10
C GLY A 243 7.27 -29.53 -7.00
#